data_AF-K1RXU6-F1
#
_entry.id   AF-K1RXU6-F1
#
_cell.length_a   1.000
_cell.length_b   1.000
_cell.length_c   1.000
_cell.angle_alpha   90.00
_cell.angle_beta   90.00
_cell.angle_gamma   90.00
#
_symmetry.space_group_name_H-M   'P 1'
#
loop_
_entity.id
_entity.type
_entity.pdbx_description
1 polymer ?
#
loop_
_entity_poly.entity_id
_entity_poly.type
_entity_poly.pdbx_seq_one_letter_code
_entity_poly.pdbx_strand_id
1 'polypeptide(L)'
;YNTVRQKAYLCASTTSMYTVFGSLCYDLINQKQEATPQIQQEIKEWLSQKPGHHPLAGRIGIRNNCIVILAESLESWVLEREVERQEITPYLNKLLQDSTTLYAPHVLTQVKGGRSIDAQLLLCAGMLPINSGTYSSQYPDHTYGTLQKAMHQQKNSRNYLLTIDKVSTWNQGVIAYSFGTDTIIAYHDFELTEAFGTHKRTGDGSF
;
A
#
# COMPACT_ATOMS: atom_id res chain seq x y z
N TYR A 1 -32.58 -1.27 -4.73
CA TYR A 1 -31.84 -0.21 -5.46
C TYR A 1 -31.29 0.86 -4.51
N ASN A 2 -32.07 1.43 -3.59
CA ASN A 2 -31.59 2.44 -2.62
C ASN A 2 -30.56 1.94 -1.60
N THR A 3 -30.61 0.66 -1.20
CA THR A 3 -29.69 0.05 -0.23
C THR A 3 -28.28 -0.20 -0.77
N VAL A 4 -28.12 -0.29 -2.10
CA VAL A 4 -26.80 -0.49 -2.74
C VAL A 4 -26.08 0.85 -2.94
N ARG A 5 -26.86 1.93 -3.13
CA ARG A 5 -26.34 3.28 -3.34
C ARG A 5 -25.55 3.79 -2.13
N GLN A 6 -26.05 3.61 -0.90
CA GLN A 6 -25.36 4.05 0.31
C GLN A 6 -23.99 3.37 0.55
N LYS A 7 -23.83 2.11 0.14
CA LYS A 7 -22.55 1.39 0.30
C LYS A 7 -21.46 1.91 -0.63
N ALA A 8 -21.82 2.34 -1.84
CA ALA A 8 -20.88 2.91 -2.80
C ALA A 8 -20.41 4.33 -2.40
N TYR A 9 -21.30 5.15 -1.85
CA TYR A 9 -20.97 6.51 -1.40
C TYR A 9 -20.07 6.57 -0.17
N LEU A 10 -20.02 5.51 0.65
CA LEU A 10 -19.11 5.46 1.80
C LEU A 10 -17.68 5.03 1.43
N CYS A 11 -17.47 4.45 0.25
CA CYS A 11 -16.17 3.90 -0.15
C CYS A 11 -15.27 4.90 -0.89
N ALA A 12 -15.83 6.03 -1.34
CA ALA A 12 -15.10 7.12 -1.96
C ALA A 12 -15.52 8.42 -1.28
N SER A 13 -14.64 8.96 -0.42
CA SER A 13 -14.81 10.21 0.33
C SER A 13 -16.11 10.30 1.16
N THR A 14 -16.05 9.95 2.44
CA THR A 14 -17.12 10.35 3.37
C THR A 14 -17.27 11.86 3.35
N THR A 15 -18.47 12.29 2.93
CA THR A 15 -19.06 13.63 3.07
C THR A 15 -18.15 14.79 2.65
N SER A 16 -18.49 15.46 1.55
CA SER A 16 -18.05 16.85 1.34
C SER A 16 -18.58 17.69 2.51
N MET A 17 -17.84 17.78 3.61
CA MET A 17 -18.13 18.69 4.70
C MET A 17 -17.63 20.05 4.26
N TYR A 18 -18.52 20.81 3.63
CA TYR A 18 -18.24 22.14 3.07
C TYR A 18 -17.87 23.19 4.13
N THR A 19 -17.75 22.81 5.42
CA THR A 19 -17.36 23.71 6.50
C THR A 19 -16.41 23.01 7.47
N VAL A 20 -15.42 23.77 7.97
CA VAL A 20 -14.48 23.33 9.01
C VAL A 20 -15.23 22.79 10.23
N PHE A 21 -16.32 23.44 10.63
CA PHE A 21 -17.16 23.01 11.75
C PHE A 21 -17.84 21.66 11.51
N GLY A 22 -18.30 21.39 10.28
CA GLY A 22 -18.86 20.09 9.93
C GLY A 22 -17.84 18.97 10.14
N SER A 23 -16.61 19.19 9.67
CA SER A 23 -15.51 18.23 9.85
C SER A 23 -15.18 18.00 11.32
N LEU A 24 -15.04 19.08 12.10
CA LEU A 24 -14.78 18.97 13.54
C LEU A 24 -15.90 18.23 14.28
N CYS A 25 -17.17 18.52 13.98
CA CYS A 25 -18.30 17.80 14.57
C CYS A 25 -18.30 16.32 14.17
N TYR A 26 -18.02 15.99 12.91
CA TYR A 26 -17.92 14.60 12.47
C TYR A 26 -16.79 13.85 13.18
N ASP A 27 -15.62 14.47 13.34
CA ASP A 27 -14.49 13.87 14.06
C ASP A 27 -14.79 13.70 15.55
N LEU A 28 -15.50 14.66 16.16
CA LEU A 28 -15.95 14.57 17.56
C LEU A 28 -17.02 13.50 17.78
N ILE A 29 -17.92 13.31 16.81
CA ILE A 29 -19.00 12.30 16.88
C ILE A 29 -18.45 10.90 16.58
N ASN A 30 -17.52 10.78 15.62
CA ASN A 30 -16.85 9.52 15.29
C ASN A 30 -15.60 9.35 16.16
N GLN A 31 -15.80 9.31 17.48
CA GLN A 31 -14.73 8.94 18.41
C GLN A 31 -14.12 7.61 17.98
N LYS A 32 -12.80 7.59 17.86
CA LYS A 32 -12.03 6.38 17.59
C LYS A 32 -12.34 5.38 18.69
N GLN A 33 -12.81 4.19 18.30
CA GLN A 33 -13.04 3.12 19.25
C GLN A 33 -11.72 2.77 19.94
N GLU A 34 -11.65 2.96 21.24
CA GLU A 34 -10.48 2.58 22.01
C GLU A 34 -10.39 1.05 22.12
N ALA A 35 -9.15 0.55 22.10
CA ALA A 35 -8.88 -0.88 22.22
C ALA A 35 -9.11 -1.32 23.68
N THR A 36 -10.35 -1.65 24.02
CA THR A 36 -10.70 -2.19 25.34
C THR A 36 -9.99 -3.52 25.60
N PRO A 37 -9.76 -3.92 26.86
CA PRO A 37 -9.14 -5.21 27.19
C PRO A 37 -9.86 -6.40 26.54
N GLN A 38 -11.18 -6.31 26.37
CA GLN A 38 -11.99 -7.32 25.71
C GLN A 38 -11.64 -7.45 24.22
N ILE A 39 -11.56 -6.33 23.50
CA ILE A 39 -11.16 -6.31 22.07
C ILE A 39 -9.74 -6.85 21.91
N GLN A 40 -8.82 -6.47 22.79
CA GLN A 40 -7.44 -6.97 22.75
C GLN A 40 -7.38 -8.49 22.95
N GLN A 41 -8.21 -9.03 23.83
CA GLN A 41 -8.29 -10.47 24.06
C GLN A 41 -8.88 -11.20 22.85
N GLU A 42 -9.95 -10.66 22.25
CA GLU A 42 -10.55 -11.21 21.03
C GLU A 42 -9.52 -11.26 19.88
N ILE A 43 -8.75 -10.19 19.69
CA ILE A 43 -7.68 -10.13 18.67
C ILE A 43 -6.63 -11.21 18.93
N LYS A 44 -6.20 -11.40 20.19
CA LYS A 44 -5.21 -12.43 20.55
C LYS A 44 -5.74 -13.83 20.29
N GLU A 45 -6.99 -14.10 20.67
CA GLU A 45 -7.64 -15.39 20.44
C GLU A 45 -7.76 -15.68 18.94
N TRP A 46 -8.19 -14.70 18.14
CA TRP A 46 -8.26 -14.85 16.68
C TRP A 46 -6.89 -15.10 16.06
N LEU A 47 -5.85 -14.35 16.46
CA LEU A 47 -4.48 -14.55 15.97
C LEU A 47 -3.92 -15.92 16.34
N SER A 48 -4.30 -16.48 17.50
CA SER A 48 -3.86 -17.81 17.93
C SER A 48 -4.39 -18.95 17.05
N GLN A 49 -5.48 -18.70 16.31
CA GLN A 49 -6.09 -19.66 15.39
C GLN A 49 -5.44 -19.67 13.99
N LYS A 50 -4.47 -18.77 13.74
CA LYS A 50 -3.81 -18.68 12.44
C LYS A 50 -3.10 -20.00 12.10
N PRO A 51 -3.33 -20.58 10.91
CA PRO A 51 -2.65 -21.81 10.52
C PRO A 51 -1.14 -21.61 10.52
N GLY A 52 -0.42 -22.67 10.89
CA GLY A 52 1.04 -22.67 10.91
C GLY A 52 1.61 -22.34 9.52
N HIS A 53 2.74 -21.64 9.50
CA HIS A 53 3.47 -21.43 8.26
C HIS A 53 4.07 -22.74 7.78
N HIS A 54 3.67 -23.19 6.58
CA HIS A 54 4.29 -24.33 5.91
C HIS A 54 5.30 -23.80 4.90
N PRO A 55 6.61 -24.07 5.09
CA PRO A 55 7.61 -23.67 4.12
C PRO A 55 7.32 -24.36 2.78
N LEU A 56 7.55 -23.65 1.68
CA LEU A 56 7.41 -24.20 0.33
C LEU A 56 8.27 -25.46 0.19
N ALA A 57 7.68 -26.52 -0.37
CA ALA A 57 8.39 -27.75 -0.69
C ALA A 57 9.32 -27.50 -1.88
N GLY A 58 10.57 -27.12 -1.61
CA GLY A 58 11.55 -26.81 -2.64
C GLY A 58 12.75 -26.02 -2.11
N ARG A 59 13.84 -26.01 -2.87
CA ARG A 59 15.04 -25.22 -2.57
C ARG A 59 14.94 -23.84 -3.22
N ILE A 60 14.14 -22.94 -2.64
CA ILE A 60 14.29 -21.52 -2.95
C ILE A 60 15.51 -21.02 -2.17
N GLY A 61 16.53 -20.55 -2.89
CA GLY A 61 17.72 -19.99 -2.25
C GLY A 61 17.36 -18.82 -1.35
N ILE A 62 17.90 -18.80 -0.13
CA ILE A 62 17.67 -17.70 0.82
C ILE A 62 18.29 -16.42 0.25
N ARG A 63 17.48 -15.36 0.15
CA ARG A 63 17.92 -14.02 -0.23
C ARG A 63 17.99 -13.13 1.01
N ASN A 64 18.99 -12.24 1.02
CA ASN A 64 19.19 -11.29 2.12
C ASN A 64 18.45 -9.97 1.91
N ASN A 65 18.19 -9.62 0.65
CA ASN A 65 17.52 -8.37 0.26
C ASN A 65 16.12 -8.67 -0.27
N CYS A 66 15.20 -7.73 -0.04
CA CYS A 66 13.84 -7.73 -0.59
C CYS A 66 13.63 -6.40 -1.30
N ILE A 67 13.20 -6.45 -2.55
CA ILE A 67 12.80 -5.27 -3.32
C ILE A 67 11.32 -5.40 -3.61
N VAL A 68 10.57 -4.38 -3.24
CA VAL A 68 9.14 -4.28 -3.53
C VAL A 68 8.96 -3.19 -4.58
N ILE A 69 8.25 -3.53 -5.64
CA ILE A 69 7.85 -2.58 -6.69
C ILE A 69 6.34 -2.51 -6.69
N LEU A 70 5.79 -1.31 -6.42
CA LEU A 70 4.36 -1.04 -6.56
C LEU A 70 4.12 -0.47 -7.96
N ALA A 71 3.52 -1.28 -8.83
CA ALA A 71 3.13 -0.84 -10.16
C ALA A 71 1.83 -0.03 -10.06
N GLU A 72 1.92 1.28 -10.29
CA GLU A 72 0.79 2.20 -10.14
C GLU A 72 -0.32 1.88 -11.15
N SER A 73 -1.54 1.72 -10.63
CA SER A 73 -2.76 1.47 -11.41
C SER A 73 -2.68 0.33 -12.45
N LEU A 74 -1.77 -0.64 -12.26
CA LEU A 74 -1.61 -1.79 -13.15
C LEU A 74 -2.65 -2.87 -12.82
N GLU A 75 -3.43 -3.25 -13.83
CA GLU A 75 -4.36 -4.38 -13.79
C GLU A 75 -3.84 -5.52 -14.66
N SER A 76 -4.05 -6.78 -14.23
CA SER A 76 -3.44 -7.95 -14.90
C SER A 76 -3.93 -8.20 -16.32
N TRP A 77 -5.02 -7.57 -16.77
CA TRP A 77 -5.59 -7.81 -18.11
C TRP A 77 -4.66 -7.39 -19.26
N VAL A 78 -3.70 -6.49 -19.03
CA VAL A 78 -2.73 -6.05 -20.06
C VAL A 78 -1.57 -7.02 -20.27
N LEU A 79 -1.41 -7.98 -19.37
CA LEU A 79 -0.35 -9.00 -19.46
C LEU A 79 -0.67 -9.95 -20.62
N GLU A 80 0.36 -10.31 -21.39
CA GLU A 80 0.27 -11.19 -22.56
C GLU A 80 -0.77 -10.73 -23.60
N ARG A 81 -1.04 -9.42 -23.65
CA ARG A 81 -1.91 -8.79 -24.64
C ARG A 81 -1.13 -7.94 -25.64
N GLU A 82 -1.72 -7.79 -26.80
CA GLU A 82 -1.24 -6.96 -27.89
C GLU A 82 -2.31 -5.96 -28.34
N VAL A 83 -1.86 -4.78 -28.77
CA VAL A 83 -2.66 -3.79 -29.49
C VAL A 83 -1.89 -3.47 -30.77
N GLU A 84 -2.56 -3.55 -31.93
CA GLU A 84 -1.93 -3.32 -33.24
C GLU A 84 -0.65 -4.16 -33.48
N ARG A 85 -0.64 -5.40 -32.97
CA ARG A 85 0.49 -6.35 -33.04
C ARG A 85 1.73 -5.91 -32.23
N GLN A 86 1.54 -5.02 -31.26
CA GLN A 86 2.57 -4.64 -30.30
C GLN A 86 2.14 -5.10 -28.90
N GLU A 87 3.02 -5.81 -28.22
CA GLU A 87 2.77 -6.20 -26.83
C GLU A 87 2.60 -4.96 -25.95
N ILE A 88 1.57 -4.97 -25.09
CA ILE A 88 1.33 -3.86 -24.17
C ILE A 88 2.42 -3.81 -23.08
N THR A 89 2.90 -4.98 -22.63
CA THR A 89 3.86 -5.10 -21.51
C THR A 89 4.99 -6.11 -21.79
N PRO A 90 5.82 -5.90 -22.84
CA PRO A 90 6.78 -6.90 -23.33
C PRO A 90 7.75 -7.41 -22.26
N TYR A 91 8.26 -6.52 -21.40
CA TYR A 91 9.17 -6.91 -20.32
C TYR A 91 8.48 -7.69 -19.19
N LEU A 92 7.22 -7.36 -18.87
CA LEU A 92 6.46 -8.13 -17.87
C LEU A 92 6.09 -9.50 -18.44
N ASN A 93 5.69 -9.58 -19.71
CA ASN A 93 5.44 -10.85 -20.40
C ASN A 93 6.67 -11.76 -20.36
N LYS A 94 7.87 -11.20 -20.62
CA LYS A 94 9.13 -11.94 -20.51
C LYS A 94 9.39 -12.43 -19.07
N LEU A 95 9.12 -11.60 -18.06
CA LEU A 95 9.27 -11.99 -16.65
C LEU A 95 8.31 -13.12 -16.27
N LEU A 96 7.07 -13.12 -16.78
CA LEU A 96 6.10 -14.19 -16.53
C LEU A 96 6.57 -15.55 -17.06
N GLN A 97 7.33 -15.56 -18.15
CA GLN A 97 7.89 -16.77 -18.75
C GLN A 97 9.17 -17.26 -18.06
N ASP A 98 9.77 -16.46 -17.17
CA ASP A 98 10.99 -16.84 -16.49
C ASP A 98 10.73 -17.93 -15.43
N SER A 99 11.55 -18.99 -15.47
CA SER A 99 11.44 -20.13 -14.54
C SER A 99 11.58 -19.77 -13.05
N THR A 100 12.10 -18.58 -12.74
CA THR A 100 12.28 -18.08 -11.37
C THR A 100 11.12 -17.20 -10.89
N THR A 101 10.14 -16.91 -11.74
CA THR A 101 8.99 -16.06 -11.41
C THR A 101 7.84 -16.90 -10.86
N LEU A 102 7.31 -16.47 -9.71
CA LEU A 102 6.02 -16.94 -9.20
C LEU A 102 4.96 -15.90 -9.54
N TYR A 103 3.96 -16.31 -10.32
CA TYR A 103 2.84 -15.46 -10.70
C TYR A 103 1.53 -15.97 -10.08
N ALA A 104 0.77 -15.05 -9.48
CA ALA A 104 -0.51 -15.32 -8.84
C ALA A 104 -1.63 -14.55 -9.57
N PRO A 105 -2.28 -15.14 -10.60
CA PRO A 105 -3.26 -14.42 -11.44
C PRO A 105 -4.59 -14.11 -10.74
N HIS A 106 -4.87 -14.78 -9.62
CA HIS A 106 -6.15 -14.69 -8.92
C HIS A 106 -6.03 -13.89 -7.60
N VAL A 107 -5.26 -12.80 -7.64
CA VAL A 107 -5.14 -11.84 -6.53
C VAL A 107 -5.94 -10.60 -6.88
N LEU A 108 -6.82 -10.20 -5.96
CA LEU A 108 -7.61 -8.97 -6.09
C LEU A 108 -7.08 -7.93 -5.11
N THR A 109 -7.07 -6.67 -5.56
CA THR A 109 -6.74 -5.56 -4.68
C THR A 109 -7.79 -5.40 -3.57
N GLN A 110 -7.33 -5.10 -2.36
CA GLN A 110 -8.19 -4.86 -1.19
C GLN A 110 -8.10 -3.41 -0.70
N VAL A 111 -7.53 -2.52 -1.52
CA VAL A 111 -7.42 -1.08 -1.23
C VAL A 111 -8.81 -0.44 -1.17
N LYS A 112 -8.94 0.64 -0.40
CA LYS A 112 -10.19 1.39 -0.25
C LYS A 112 -9.93 2.87 -0.55
N GLY A 113 -10.38 3.78 0.33
CA GLY A 113 -10.25 5.22 0.15
C GLY A 113 -8.81 5.73 0.07
N GLY A 114 -7.84 4.99 0.62
CA GLY A 114 -6.42 5.36 0.59
C GLY A 114 -5.66 4.91 -0.65
N ARG A 115 -6.23 4.09 -1.55
CA ARG A 115 -5.60 3.72 -2.83
C ARG A 115 -4.15 3.21 -2.65
N SER A 116 -3.14 3.91 -3.18
CA SER A 116 -1.74 3.48 -3.13
C SER A 116 -1.17 3.39 -1.70
N ILE A 117 -1.61 4.24 -0.75
CA ILE A 117 -1.13 4.13 0.64
C ILE A 117 -1.74 2.93 1.37
N ASP A 118 -2.96 2.53 1.00
CA ASP A 118 -3.61 1.30 1.49
C ASP A 118 -2.88 0.05 0.99
N ALA A 119 -2.35 0.07 -0.24
CA ALA A 119 -1.53 -1.02 -0.77
C ALA A 119 -0.25 -1.21 0.06
N GLN A 120 0.37 -0.11 0.51
CA GLN A 120 1.51 -0.17 1.43
C GLN A 120 1.13 -0.78 2.78
N LEU A 121 -0.06 -0.45 3.33
CA LEU A 121 -0.53 -1.04 4.59
C LEU A 121 -0.73 -2.56 4.47
N LEU A 122 -1.44 -2.99 3.43
CA LEU A 122 -1.71 -4.40 3.14
C LEU A 122 -0.41 -5.20 3.04
N LEU A 123 0.54 -4.69 2.24
CA LEU A 123 1.79 -5.38 1.99
C LEU A 123 2.73 -5.37 3.20
N CYS A 124 2.90 -4.21 3.83
CA CYS A 124 3.94 -4.02 4.84
C CYS A 124 3.47 -4.49 6.21
N ALA A 125 2.19 -4.27 6.57
CA ALA A 125 1.66 -4.59 7.90
C ALA A 125 0.72 -5.80 7.90
N GLY A 126 0.30 -6.30 6.73
CA GLY A 126 -0.69 -7.38 6.66
C GLY A 126 -2.06 -6.98 7.19
N MET A 127 -2.37 -5.67 7.22
CA MET A 127 -3.61 -5.11 7.77
C MET A 127 -4.55 -4.67 6.65
N LEU A 128 -5.84 -4.92 6.84
CA LEU A 128 -6.87 -4.39 5.95
C LEU A 128 -7.05 -2.87 6.15
N PRO A 129 -7.30 -2.11 5.07
CA PRO A 129 -7.61 -0.69 5.18
C PRO A 129 -8.90 -0.41 5.95
N ILE A 130 -8.96 0.78 6.54
CA ILE A 130 -10.17 1.29 7.17
C ILE A 130 -11.32 1.45 6.16
N ASN A 131 -12.56 1.28 6.63
CA ASN A 131 -13.72 1.29 5.75
C ASN A 131 -13.99 2.64 5.08
N SER A 132 -13.60 3.75 5.71
CA SER A 132 -13.75 5.09 5.14
C SER A 132 -12.57 5.97 5.46
N GLY A 133 -12.21 6.83 4.50
CA GLY A 133 -11.09 7.75 4.58
C GLY A 133 -9.77 7.06 4.31
N THR A 134 -8.71 7.56 4.93
CA THR A 134 -7.34 7.11 4.70
C THR A 134 -6.66 6.90 6.04
N TYR A 135 -6.16 5.69 6.29
CA TYR A 135 -5.55 5.35 7.58
C TYR A 135 -4.34 6.22 7.88
N SER A 136 -3.57 6.59 6.86
CA SER A 136 -2.33 7.35 7.05
C SER A 136 -2.56 8.75 7.63
N SER A 137 -3.71 9.35 7.33
CA SER A 137 -4.12 10.64 7.89
C SER A 137 -4.84 10.49 9.22
N GLN A 138 -5.62 9.41 9.40
CA GLN A 138 -6.42 9.21 10.61
C GLN A 138 -5.61 8.58 11.76
N TYR A 139 -4.60 7.77 11.47
CA TYR A 139 -3.80 7.02 12.44
C TYR A 139 -2.29 7.22 12.24
N PRO A 140 -1.81 8.47 12.13
CA PRO A 140 -0.39 8.74 11.86
C PRO A 140 0.55 8.21 12.96
N ASP A 141 0.08 8.24 14.21
CA ASP A 141 0.87 7.88 15.39
C ASP A 141 0.65 6.43 15.85
N HIS A 142 -0.05 5.61 15.06
CA HIS A 142 -0.26 4.21 15.42
C HIS A 142 1.03 3.39 15.30
N THR A 143 1.16 2.37 16.16
CA THR A 143 2.30 1.45 16.11
C THR A 143 1.98 0.25 15.23
N TYR A 144 2.59 0.21 14.05
CA TYR A 144 2.41 -0.90 13.11
C TYR A 144 3.48 -1.99 13.30
N GLY A 145 3.05 -3.25 13.33
CA GLY A 145 3.93 -4.40 13.13
C GLY A 145 4.16 -4.61 11.64
N THR A 146 5.36 -4.33 11.15
CA THR A 146 5.65 -4.28 9.72
C THR A 146 6.78 -5.20 9.29
N LEU A 147 6.78 -5.57 8.01
CA LEU A 147 7.83 -6.33 7.35
C LEU A 147 9.21 -5.66 7.54
N GLN A 148 9.28 -4.34 7.38
CA GLN A 148 10.50 -3.54 7.54
C GLN A 148 11.07 -3.68 8.96
N LYS A 149 10.24 -3.54 10.00
CA LYS A 149 10.66 -3.72 11.40
C LYS A 149 11.10 -5.15 11.66
N ALA A 150 10.35 -6.14 11.17
CA ALA A 150 10.70 -7.54 11.33
C ALA A 150 12.04 -7.88 10.65
N MET A 151 12.26 -7.37 9.45
CA MET A 151 13.53 -7.53 8.71
C MET A 151 14.70 -6.86 9.43
N HIS A 152 14.49 -5.66 9.98
CA HIS A 152 15.49 -4.98 10.78
C HIS A 152 15.86 -5.80 12.03
N GLN A 153 14.85 -6.25 12.78
CA GLN A 153 15.06 -7.08 13.98
C GLN A 153 15.77 -8.40 13.71
N GLN A 154 15.44 -9.07 12.59
CA GLN A 154 15.98 -10.40 12.28
C GLN A 154 17.31 -10.38 11.53
N LYS A 155 17.55 -9.34 10.71
CA LYS A 155 18.68 -9.30 9.76
C LYS A 155 19.51 -8.03 9.85
N ASN A 156 19.19 -7.11 10.75
CA ASN A 156 19.80 -5.78 10.83
C ASN A 156 19.73 -5.03 9.48
N SER A 157 18.60 -5.19 8.76
CA SER A 157 18.41 -4.57 7.46
C SER A 157 18.26 -3.06 7.59
N ARG A 158 18.70 -2.35 6.54
CA ARG A 158 18.36 -0.95 6.33
C ARG A 158 17.23 -0.85 5.32
N ASN A 159 16.18 -0.12 5.66
CA ASN A 159 14.94 -0.03 4.90
C ASN A 159 14.85 1.32 4.20
N TYR A 160 14.49 1.29 2.91
CA TYR A 160 14.39 2.46 2.06
C TYR A 160 12.99 2.59 1.46
N LEU A 161 12.50 3.82 1.36
CA LEU A 161 11.36 4.19 0.52
C LEU A 161 11.87 5.09 -0.60
N LEU A 162 11.61 4.69 -1.85
CA LEU A 162 11.91 5.50 -3.03
C LEU A 162 10.58 6.00 -3.60
N THR A 163 10.47 7.31 -3.80
CA THR A 163 9.25 7.95 -4.30
C THR A 163 9.58 9.21 -5.09
N ILE A 164 8.88 9.44 -6.20
CA ILE A 164 8.97 10.71 -6.96
C ILE A 164 7.94 11.74 -6.50
N ASP A 165 7.19 11.44 -5.43
CA ASP A 165 6.24 12.35 -4.81
C ASP A 165 6.84 13.11 -3.62
N LYS A 166 6.10 14.10 -3.14
CA LYS A 166 6.37 14.76 -1.87
C LYS A 166 6.10 13.79 -0.72
N VAL A 167 6.91 13.84 0.33
CA VAL A 167 6.69 13.05 1.56
C VAL A 167 5.36 13.37 2.25
N SER A 168 4.78 14.53 1.99
CA SER A 168 3.45 14.91 2.49
C SER A 168 2.30 14.29 1.71
N THR A 169 2.52 13.81 0.47
CA THR A 169 1.50 13.11 -0.31
C THR A 169 1.03 11.88 0.45
N TRP A 170 -0.28 11.76 0.69
CA TRP A 170 -0.90 10.72 1.50
C TRP A 170 -0.38 10.60 2.95
N ASN A 171 0.28 11.64 3.47
CA ASN A 171 1.01 11.55 4.76
C ASN A 171 2.06 10.41 4.78
N GLN A 172 2.59 10.02 3.62
CA GLN A 172 3.41 8.82 3.48
C GLN A 172 4.73 8.91 4.25
N GLY A 173 5.30 10.10 4.43
CA GLY A 173 6.55 10.29 5.17
C GLY A 173 6.42 9.85 6.63
N VAL A 174 5.37 10.30 7.31
CA VAL A 174 5.09 9.94 8.71
C VAL A 174 4.86 8.43 8.83
N ILE A 175 4.05 7.86 7.93
CA ILE A 175 3.78 6.42 7.92
C ILE A 175 5.02 5.60 7.58
N ALA A 176 5.86 6.02 6.64
CA ALA A 176 7.08 5.32 6.28
C ALA A 176 8.03 5.19 7.48
N TYR A 177 8.22 6.27 8.25
CA TYR A 177 8.99 6.21 9.49
C TYR A 177 8.30 5.34 10.54
N SER A 178 6.98 5.45 10.71
CA SER A 178 6.22 4.57 11.62
C SER A 178 6.33 3.09 11.21
N PHE A 179 6.48 2.79 9.92
CA PHE A 179 6.71 1.46 9.39
C PHE A 179 8.16 0.99 9.60
N GLY A 180 9.08 1.82 10.05
CA GLY A 180 10.49 1.47 10.25
C GLY A 180 11.37 1.67 9.01
N THR A 181 11.03 2.65 8.16
CA THR A 181 11.88 3.12 7.06
C THR A 181 13.00 3.99 7.62
N ASP A 182 14.26 3.70 7.27
CA ASP A 182 15.42 4.47 7.73
C ASP A 182 15.73 5.67 6.83
N THR A 183 15.40 5.56 5.54
CA THR A 183 15.74 6.59 4.56
C THR A 183 14.65 6.68 3.50
N ILE A 184 14.18 7.90 3.26
CA ILE A 184 13.24 8.21 2.19
C ILE A 184 14.02 8.99 1.13
N ILE A 185 14.06 8.46 -0.10
CA ILE A 185 14.56 9.16 -1.28
C ILE A 185 13.31 9.67 -2.01
N ALA A 186 13.11 10.98 -1.98
CA ALA A 186 11.92 11.64 -2.47
C ALA A 186 12.20 12.48 -3.72
N TYR A 187 11.17 13.12 -4.29
CA TYR A 187 11.26 13.89 -5.54
C TYR A 187 12.42 14.89 -5.65
N HIS A 188 12.86 15.48 -4.53
CA HIS A 188 13.92 16.50 -4.50
C HIS A 188 15.34 15.90 -4.49
N ASP A 189 15.45 14.59 -4.27
CA ASP A 189 16.72 13.86 -4.32
C ASP A 189 17.06 13.39 -5.74
N PHE A 190 16.10 13.46 -6.66
CA PHE A 190 16.29 13.12 -8.07
C PHE A 190 16.65 14.35 -8.89
N GLU A 191 17.57 14.18 -9.84
CA GLU A 191 17.82 15.18 -10.88
C GLU A 191 16.66 15.16 -11.89
N LEU A 192 16.01 16.31 -12.07
CA LEU A 192 14.95 16.47 -13.06
C LEU A 192 15.57 16.66 -14.45
N THR A 193 15.90 15.55 -15.12
CA THR A 193 16.41 15.57 -16.49
C THR A 193 15.29 15.80 -17.51
N GLU A 194 14.09 15.28 -17.22
CA GLU A 194 12.90 15.41 -18.07
C GLU A 194 11.64 15.64 -17.22
N ALA A 195 10.77 16.54 -17.72
CA ALA A 195 9.54 16.93 -17.06
C ALA A 195 8.33 16.29 -17.73
N PHE A 196 7.57 15.50 -16.96
CA PHE A 196 6.35 14.84 -17.42
C PHE A 196 5.08 15.42 -16.79
N GLY A 197 4.02 15.49 -17.59
CA GLY A 197 2.68 15.92 -17.19
C GLY A 197 2.54 17.42 -16.90
N THR A 198 1.31 17.84 -16.57
CA THR A 198 0.95 19.25 -16.30
C THR A 198 1.71 19.87 -15.13
N HIS A 199 2.22 19.05 -14.22
CA HIS A 199 2.95 19.47 -13.03
C HIS A 199 4.47 19.37 -13.18
N LYS A 200 5.00 19.05 -14.37
CA LYS A 200 6.44 18.93 -14.66
C LYS A 200 7.19 18.06 -13.64
N ARG A 201 6.61 16.91 -13.31
CA ARG A 201 7.20 15.97 -12.36
C ARG A 201 8.33 15.20 -13.02
N THR A 202 9.21 14.61 -12.22
CA THR A 202 10.23 13.68 -12.70
C THR A 202 9.58 12.55 -13.50
N GLY A 203 10.01 12.40 -14.74
CA GLY A 203 9.59 11.33 -15.64
C GLY A 203 10.76 10.92 -16.53
N ASP A 204 10.60 9.81 -17.24
CA ASP A 204 11.60 9.21 -18.12
C ASP A 204 11.16 9.22 -19.60
N GLY A 205 10.14 10.01 -19.94
CA GLY A 205 9.66 10.17 -21.31
C GLY A 205 8.94 8.94 -21.88
N SER A 206 8.55 7.97 -21.04
CA SER A 206 8.02 6.67 -21.48
C SER A 206 6.62 6.69 -22.14
N PHE A 207 6.06 7.84 -22.50
CA PHE A 207 4.75 7.94 -23.18
C PHE A 207 4.69 9.10 -24.17
#